data_AF-A0A7X8MU63-F1
#
_entry.id   AF-A0A7X8MU63-F1
#
_cell.length_a   1.000
_cell.length_b   1.000
_cell.length_c   1.000
_cell.angle_alpha   90.00
_cell.angle_beta   90.00
_cell.angle_gamma   90.00
#
_symmetry.space_group_name_H-M   'P 1'
#
loop_
_entity.id
_entity.type
_entity.pdbx_description
1 polymer ?
#
loop_
_entity_poly.entity_id
_entity_poly.type
_entity_poly.pdbx_seq_one_letter_code
_entity_poly.pdbx_strand_id
1 'polypeptide(L)'
;IAGLLMKALDATGSGGFRGVETRVGEVLGWRNLFWSLTESMARDPEEWKNGTLLPKLEYGLTYRMFMIQGYPRIKEIIEQDVASGLIYLPSSSVDFQTPEIRPYLDKYVRGSDGITAVDRVKVMKALWDSIGSEFGGRHELYERNYSGNHENVKRELLLAANNRGSAAEMRGFAEQFMSEYDLDGWTVPDMISGADVYAYGK
;
A
#
# COMPACT_ATOMS: atom_id res chain seq x y z
N ILE A 1 9.99 -7.78 0.09
CA ILE A 1 8.63 -8.39 0.15
C ILE A 1 8.10 -8.71 -1.26
N ALA A 2 7.85 -7.75 -2.16
CA ALA A 2 7.30 -8.03 -3.50
C ALA A 2 8.04 -9.13 -4.29
N GLY A 3 9.37 -9.10 -4.31
CA GLY A 3 10.18 -10.15 -4.94
C GLY A 3 10.05 -11.54 -4.29
N LEU A 4 9.85 -11.60 -2.96
CA LEU A 4 9.60 -12.87 -2.27
C LEU A 4 8.20 -13.41 -2.58
N LEU A 5 7.19 -12.53 -2.66
CA LEU A 5 5.84 -12.89 -3.08
C LEU A 5 5.87 -13.50 -4.50
N MET A 6 6.48 -12.82 -5.48
CA MET A 6 6.56 -13.35 -6.85
C MET A 6 7.26 -14.72 -6.89
N LYS A 7 8.40 -14.88 -6.23
CA LYS A 7 9.10 -16.18 -6.17
C LYS A 7 8.31 -17.26 -5.44
N ALA A 8 7.51 -16.91 -4.43
CA ALA A 8 6.63 -17.85 -3.76
C ALA A 8 5.50 -18.31 -4.69
N LEU A 9 4.91 -17.39 -5.46
CA LEU A 9 3.87 -17.69 -6.45
C LEU A 9 4.37 -18.50 -7.63
N ASP A 10 5.62 -18.29 -8.05
CA ASP A 10 6.29 -19.16 -9.03
C ASP A 10 6.44 -20.57 -8.44
N ALA A 11 6.86 -20.68 -7.17
CA ALA A 11 7.04 -21.97 -6.50
C ALA A 11 5.72 -22.72 -6.24
N THR A 12 4.58 -22.03 -6.09
CA THR A 12 3.25 -22.64 -6.06
C THR A 12 2.66 -22.90 -7.46
N GLY A 13 3.15 -22.21 -8.49
CA GLY A 13 2.60 -22.24 -9.85
C GLY A 13 1.30 -21.42 -9.99
N SER A 14 0.96 -20.57 -9.03
CA SER A 14 -0.26 -19.74 -9.09
C SER A 14 -0.02 -18.34 -9.69
N GLY A 15 1.24 -17.98 -9.96
CA GLY A 15 1.62 -16.64 -10.44
C GLY A 15 0.95 -16.22 -11.76
N GLY A 16 0.62 -17.15 -12.65
CA GLY A 16 -0.03 -16.86 -13.94
C GLY A 16 -1.56 -16.76 -13.90
N PHE A 17 -2.18 -16.89 -12.73
CA PHE A 17 -3.63 -16.70 -12.63
C PHE A 17 -3.97 -15.22 -12.56
N ARG A 18 -4.85 -14.76 -13.47
CA ARG A 18 -5.26 -13.34 -13.57
C ARG A 18 -5.58 -12.69 -12.22
N GLY A 19 -6.32 -13.37 -11.35
CA GLY A 19 -6.68 -12.82 -10.03
C GLY A 19 -5.48 -12.63 -9.09
N VAL A 20 -4.48 -13.52 -9.18
CA VAL A 20 -3.20 -13.38 -8.45
C VAL A 20 -2.38 -12.25 -9.05
N GLU A 21 -2.28 -12.16 -10.38
CA GLU A 21 -1.57 -11.07 -11.07
C GLU A 21 -2.10 -9.70 -10.68
N THR A 22 -3.43 -9.53 -10.54
CA THR A 22 -4.00 -8.25 -10.12
C THR A 22 -3.53 -7.83 -8.73
N ARG A 23 -3.40 -8.79 -7.80
CA ARG A 23 -2.96 -8.51 -6.42
C ARG A 23 -1.45 -8.34 -6.32
N VAL A 24 -0.66 -9.05 -7.14
CA VAL A 24 0.77 -8.74 -7.31
C VAL A 24 0.95 -7.32 -7.84
N GLY A 25 0.14 -6.92 -8.84
CA GLY A 25 0.08 -5.55 -9.33
C GLY A 25 -0.24 -4.53 -8.24
N GLU A 26 -1.17 -4.85 -7.34
CA GLU A 26 -1.49 -4.01 -6.17
C GLU A 26 -0.29 -3.85 -5.22
N VAL A 27 0.44 -4.93 -4.91
CA VAL A 27 1.67 -4.87 -4.09
C VAL A 27 2.73 -4.00 -4.75
N LEU A 28 2.89 -4.08 -6.07
CA LEU A 28 3.80 -3.21 -6.82
C LEU A 28 3.32 -1.74 -6.82
N GLY A 29 2.01 -1.52 -6.88
CA GLY A 29 1.39 -0.20 -6.73
C GLY A 29 1.74 0.44 -5.40
N TRP A 30 1.59 -0.28 -4.28
CA TRP A 30 2.01 0.17 -2.96
C TRP A 30 3.51 0.47 -2.90
N ARG A 31 4.35 -0.42 -3.45
CA ARG A 31 5.81 -0.19 -3.54
C ARG A 31 6.11 1.11 -4.30
N ASN A 32 5.45 1.34 -5.43
CA ASN A 32 5.68 2.51 -6.26
C ASN A 32 5.17 3.79 -5.58
N LEU A 33 4.03 3.74 -4.89
CA LEU A 33 3.51 4.86 -4.11
C LEU A 33 4.54 5.39 -3.12
N PHE A 34 5.16 4.50 -2.34
CA PHE A 34 6.17 4.93 -1.36
C PHE A 34 7.42 5.52 -2.00
N TRP A 35 7.88 4.98 -3.14
CA TRP A 35 8.97 5.60 -3.91
C TRP A 35 8.60 6.99 -4.43
N SER A 36 7.39 7.15 -4.96
CA SER A 36 6.91 8.45 -5.43
C SER A 36 6.85 9.47 -4.29
N LEU A 37 6.39 9.08 -3.10
CA LEU A 37 6.37 9.96 -1.93
C LEU A 37 7.79 10.38 -1.51
N THR A 38 8.76 9.46 -1.50
CA THR A 38 10.15 9.81 -1.16
C THR A 38 10.81 10.70 -2.21
N GLU A 39 10.53 10.47 -3.49
CA GLU A 39 11.03 11.34 -4.57
C GLU A 39 10.45 12.74 -4.47
N SER A 40 9.14 12.88 -4.24
CA SER A 40 8.50 14.19 -4.07
C SER A 40 9.01 14.91 -2.83
N MET A 41 9.23 14.20 -1.72
CA MET A 41 9.85 14.77 -0.51
C MET A 41 11.24 15.34 -0.78
N ALA A 42 12.07 14.66 -1.58
CA ALA A 42 13.44 15.06 -1.84
C ALA A 42 13.59 16.11 -2.95
N ARG A 43 12.70 16.09 -3.96
CA ARG A 43 12.78 16.95 -5.15
C ARG A 43 12.01 18.27 -5.03
N ASP A 44 11.06 18.37 -4.11
CA ASP A 44 10.34 19.60 -3.77
C ASP A 44 10.58 19.98 -2.29
N PRO A 45 11.83 20.23 -1.87
CA PRO A 45 12.11 20.54 -0.47
C PRO A 45 11.64 21.95 -0.10
N GLU A 46 11.46 22.18 1.20
CA GLU A 46 11.15 23.50 1.76
C GLU A 46 12.39 24.14 2.37
N GLU A 47 12.58 25.44 2.13
CA GLU A 47 13.65 26.18 2.79
C GLU A 47 13.44 26.22 4.31
N TRP A 48 14.54 26.10 5.05
CA TRP A 48 14.56 26.26 6.48
C TRP A 48 15.70 27.18 6.93
N LYS A 49 16.10 27.05 8.21
CA LYS A 49 17.02 27.97 8.87
C LYS A 49 18.42 27.82 8.30
N ASN A 50 19.16 28.92 8.20
CA ASN A 50 20.57 28.93 7.83
C ASN A 50 20.88 28.24 6.48
N GLY A 51 19.97 28.34 5.51
CA GLY A 51 20.13 27.74 4.17
C GLY A 51 20.00 26.21 4.15
N THR A 52 19.46 25.60 5.21
CA THR A 52 19.11 24.18 5.23
C THR A 52 17.78 23.93 4.54
N LEU A 53 17.57 22.70 4.06
CA LEU A 53 16.36 22.27 3.38
C LEU A 53 15.66 21.16 4.16
N LEU A 54 14.33 21.22 4.19
CA LEU A 54 13.47 20.18 4.72
C LEU A 54 12.84 19.36 3.60
N PRO A 55 12.66 18.04 3.79
CA PRO A 55 11.74 17.29 2.95
C PRO A 55 10.31 17.84 3.06
N LYS A 56 9.58 17.85 1.94
CA LYS A 56 8.20 18.37 1.89
C LYS A 56 7.30 17.71 2.94
N LEU A 57 6.72 18.51 3.84
CA LEU A 57 6.00 18.01 5.00
C LEU A 57 4.76 17.20 4.60
N GLU A 58 3.97 17.70 3.64
CA GLU A 58 2.71 17.11 3.21
C GLU A 58 2.92 15.66 2.80
N TYR A 59 3.93 15.39 1.98
CA TYR A 59 4.25 14.03 1.52
C TYR A 59 4.74 13.13 2.66
N GLY A 60 5.49 13.67 3.62
CA GLY A 60 5.89 12.95 4.84
C GLY A 60 4.69 12.54 5.71
N LEU A 61 3.70 13.43 5.86
CA LEU A 61 2.46 13.11 6.56
C LEU A 61 1.59 12.12 5.78
N THR A 62 1.53 12.26 4.45
CA THR A 62 0.83 11.32 3.57
C THR A 62 1.46 9.92 3.64
N TYR A 63 2.79 9.81 3.70
CA TYR A 63 3.50 8.56 3.95
C TYR A 63 3.03 7.88 5.24
N ARG A 64 2.96 8.64 6.35
CA ARG A 64 2.50 8.13 7.66
C ARG A 64 1.07 7.61 7.63
N MET A 65 0.20 8.23 6.83
CA MET A 65 -1.17 7.79 6.66
C MET A 65 -1.27 6.51 5.81
N PHE A 66 -0.50 6.42 4.72
CA PHE A 66 -0.58 5.27 3.82
C PHE A 66 0.19 4.05 4.32
N MET A 67 1.27 4.20 5.11
CA MET A 67 2.01 3.05 5.64
C MET A 67 1.12 2.13 6.50
N ILE A 68 0.22 2.72 7.29
CA ILE A 68 -0.68 1.97 8.18
C ILE A 68 -1.81 1.23 7.44
N GLN A 69 -1.99 1.52 6.14
CA GLN A 69 -2.96 0.85 5.26
C GLN A 69 -2.25 -0.13 4.31
N GLY A 70 -1.18 0.31 3.68
CA GLY A 70 -0.45 -0.44 2.67
C GLY A 70 0.25 -1.67 3.24
N TYR A 71 0.95 -1.56 4.38
CA TYR A 71 1.69 -2.70 4.94
C TYR A 71 0.76 -3.87 5.34
N PRO A 72 -0.35 -3.62 6.08
CA PRO A 72 -1.36 -4.65 6.33
C PRO A 72 -1.96 -5.26 5.06
N ARG A 73 -2.25 -4.44 4.05
CA ARG A 73 -2.85 -4.92 2.80
C ARG A 73 -1.90 -5.82 2.02
N ILE A 74 -0.59 -5.49 2.00
CA ILE A 74 0.43 -6.34 1.39
C ILE A 74 0.51 -7.69 2.12
N LYS A 75 0.48 -7.69 3.46
CA LYS A 75 0.44 -8.93 4.25
C LYS A 75 -0.80 -9.76 3.93
N GLU A 76 -1.97 -9.14 3.92
CA GLU A 76 -3.24 -9.80 3.59
C GLU A 76 -3.19 -10.47 2.20
N ILE A 77 -2.65 -9.79 1.19
CA ILE A 77 -2.48 -10.35 -0.16
C ILE A 77 -1.59 -11.60 -0.13
N ILE A 78 -0.47 -11.55 0.60
CA ILE A 78 0.44 -12.69 0.74
C ILE A 78 -0.27 -13.89 1.37
N GLU A 79 -1.04 -13.65 2.44
CA GLU A 79 -1.80 -14.70 3.13
C GLU A 79 -2.92 -15.28 2.25
N GLN A 80 -3.56 -14.46 1.42
CA GLN A 80 -4.61 -14.89 0.48
C GLN A 80 -4.05 -15.72 -0.69
N ASP A 81 -2.93 -15.30 -1.29
CA ASP A 81 -2.44 -15.87 -2.56
C ASP A 81 -1.40 -16.98 -2.40
N VAL A 82 -0.56 -16.91 -1.37
CA VAL A 82 0.40 -17.99 -1.06
C VAL A 82 -0.28 -19.04 -0.17
N ALA A 83 -1.18 -18.61 0.72
CA ALA A 83 -2.07 -19.45 1.51
C ALA A 83 -1.37 -20.67 2.16
N SER A 84 -1.81 -21.88 1.81
CA SER A 84 -1.27 -23.12 2.38
C SER A 84 0.21 -23.36 2.07
N GLY A 85 0.79 -22.67 1.08
CA GLY A 85 2.22 -22.73 0.79
C GLY A 85 3.10 -22.32 1.98
N LEU A 86 2.59 -21.47 2.87
CA LEU A 86 3.30 -20.99 4.05
C LEU A 86 3.20 -21.92 5.27
N ILE A 87 2.22 -22.84 5.29
CA ILE A 87 2.07 -23.84 6.35
C ILE A 87 2.53 -25.24 5.92
N TYR A 88 2.66 -25.49 4.62
CA TYR A 88 3.16 -26.75 4.08
C TYR A 88 4.70 -26.78 4.02
N LEU A 89 5.33 -26.68 5.20
CA LEU A 89 6.79 -26.59 5.34
C LEU A 89 7.31 -27.59 6.36
N PRO A 90 8.50 -28.20 6.14
CA PRO A 90 9.16 -29.00 7.16
C PRO A 90 9.58 -28.12 8.34
N SER A 91 9.81 -28.75 9.49
CA SER A 91 10.11 -28.06 10.74
C SER A 91 11.46 -27.33 10.65
N SER A 92 12.48 -28.00 10.13
CA SER A 92 13.87 -27.58 10.21
C SER A 92 14.65 -27.97 8.95
N SER A 93 15.81 -27.33 8.75
CA SER A 93 16.80 -27.77 7.77
C SER A 93 17.33 -29.17 8.06
N VAL A 94 17.26 -29.62 9.32
CA VAL A 94 17.59 -31.00 9.73
C VAL A 94 16.74 -32.02 8.99
N ASP A 95 15.47 -31.73 8.70
CA ASP A 95 14.58 -32.66 7.98
C ASP A 95 15.11 -32.99 6.57
N PHE A 96 15.83 -32.05 5.93
CA PHE A 96 16.50 -32.26 4.64
C PHE A 96 17.85 -32.97 4.75
N GLN A 97 18.44 -33.03 5.94
CA GLN A 97 19.69 -33.74 6.24
C GLN A 97 19.43 -35.17 6.73
N THR A 98 18.22 -35.46 7.22
CA THR A 98 17.79 -36.77 7.69
C THR A 98 17.47 -37.70 6.50
N PRO A 99 18.26 -38.77 6.26
CA PRO A 99 18.11 -39.65 5.10
C PRO A 99 16.74 -40.31 4.99
N GLU A 100 16.08 -40.59 6.12
CA GLU A 100 14.77 -41.22 6.19
C GLU A 100 13.63 -40.27 5.77
N ILE A 101 13.83 -38.96 5.92
CA ILE A 101 12.82 -37.92 5.62
C ILE A 101 13.05 -37.32 4.24
N ARG A 102 14.31 -37.14 3.84
CA ARG A 102 14.71 -36.44 2.62
C ARG A 102 13.98 -36.91 1.34
N PRO A 103 13.84 -38.22 1.06
CA PRO A 103 13.15 -38.68 -0.14
C PRO A 103 11.69 -38.22 -0.23
N TYR A 104 11.02 -38.07 0.92
CA TYR A 104 9.63 -37.60 0.97
C TYR A 104 9.55 -36.09 0.68
N LEU A 105 10.48 -35.30 1.21
CA LEU A 105 10.53 -33.86 0.95
C LEU A 105 10.81 -33.57 -0.53
N ASP A 106 11.81 -34.24 -1.11
CA ASP A 106 12.15 -34.07 -2.52
C ASP A 106 11.00 -34.47 -3.45
N LYS A 107 10.21 -35.49 -3.07
CA LYS A 107 9.08 -35.97 -3.86
C LYS A 107 7.82 -35.12 -3.71
N TYR A 108 7.45 -34.77 -2.47
CA TYR A 108 6.13 -34.19 -2.17
C TYR A 108 6.15 -32.69 -1.90
N VAL A 109 7.31 -32.11 -1.54
CA VAL A 109 7.46 -30.68 -1.21
C VAL A 109 8.27 -29.94 -2.28
N ARG A 110 8.31 -30.47 -3.52
CA ARG A 110 8.90 -29.76 -4.66
C ARG A 110 8.05 -28.54 -5.06
N GLY A 111 8.69 -27.56 -5.68
CA GLY A 111 7.96 -26.46 -6.32
C GLY A 111 7.39 -26.86 -7.69
N SER A 112 6.58 -25.97 -8.24
CA SER A 112 6.12 -26.04 -9.64
C SER A 112 7.29 -25.84 -10.61
N ASP A 113 7.10 -26.25 -11.87
CA ASP A 113 8.03 -26.02 -12.98
C ASP A 113 9.50 -26.39 -12.71
N GLY A 114 9.72 -27.51 -12.02
CA GLY A 114 11.06 -28.07 -11.76
C GLY A 114 11.81 -27.43 -10.58
N ILE A 115 11.19 -26.52 -9.83
CA ILE A 115 11.78 -25.94 -8.62
C ILE A 115 12.00 -27.04 -7.57
N THR A 116 13.22 -27.10 -7.02
CA THR A 116 13.58 -28.12 -6.02
C THR A 116 12.83 -27.91 -4.70
N ALA A 117 12.69 -28.97 -3.90
CA ALA A 117 12.08 -28.85 -2.58
C ALA A 117 12.85 -27.90 -1.65
N VAL A 118 14.19 -27.90 -1.74
CA VAL A 118 15.06 -26.99 -0.99
C VAL A 118 14.77 -25.53 -1.37
N ASP A 119 14.70 -25.21 -2.66
CA ASP A 119 14.46 -23.84 -3.12
C ASP A 119 13.05 -23.36 -2.76
N ARG A 120 12.03 -24.22 -2.94
CA ARG A 120 10.65 -23.93 -2.51
C ARG A 120 10.60 -23.63 -1.02
N VAL A 121 11.12 -24.51 -0.17
CA VAL A 121 11.05 -24.32 1.28
C VAL A 121 11.84 -23.09 1.71
N LYS A 122 12.97 -22.80 1.07
CA LYS A 122 13.78 -21.62 1.37
C LYS A 122 13.03 -20.32 1.10
N VAL A 123 12.36 -20.18 -0.05
CA VAL A 123 11.57 -18.98 -0.35
C VAL A 123 10.36 -18.86 0.57
N MET A 124 9.67 -19.96 0.85
CA MET A 124 8.48 -19.94 1.71
C MET A 124 8.80 -19.61 3.17
N LYS A 125 9.88 -20.18 3.74
CA LYS A 125 10.32 -19.80 5.10
C LYS A 125 10.78 -18.35 5.17
N ALA A 126 11.47 -17.84 4.16
CA ALA A 126 11.87 -16.42 4.12
C ALA A 126 10.66 -15.48 4.04
N LEU A 127 9.63 -15.84 3.25
CA LEU A 127 8.39 -15.08 3.18
C LEU A 127 7.59 -15.17 4.48
N TRP A 128 7.48 -16.36 5.08
CA TRP A 128 6.81 -16.55 6.37
C TRP A 128 7.48 -15.74 7.48
N ASP A 129 8.80 -15.74 7.57
CA ASP A 129 9.51 -14.95 8.59
C ASP A 129 9.33 -13.44 8.38
N SER A 130 9.07 -13.01 7.14
CA SER A 130 8.79 -11.60 6.83
C SER A 130 7.39 -11.12 7.29
N ILE A 131 6.43 -12.03 7.53
CA ILE A 131 5.02 -11.64 7.73
C ILE A 131 4.26 -12.37 8.86
N GLY A 132 4.67 -13.60 9.20
CA GLY A 132 3.90 -14.52 10.05
C GLY A 132 4.65 -15.11 11.25
N SER A 133 5.98 -15.05 11.29
CA SER A 133 6.70 -15.33 12.54
C SER A 133 6.42 -14.26 13.60
N GLU A 134 6.86 -14.48 14.84
CA GLU A 134 6.78 -13.44 15.89
C GLU A 134 7.50 -12.14 15.45
N PHE A 135 8.62 -12.28 14.74
CA PHE A 135 9.32 -11.15 14.12
C PHE A 135 8.43 -10.44 13.08
N GLY A 136 7.80 -11.19 12.17
CA GLY A 136 6.87 -10.66 11.18
C GLY A 136 5.67 -9.95 11.82
N GLY A 137 5.07 -10.55 12.85
CA GLY A 137 3.97 -9.96 13.63
C GLY A 137 4.38 -8.67 14.35
N ARG A 138 5.57 -8.66 14.98
CA ARG A 138 6.15 -7.44 15.56
C ARG A 138 6.36 -6.36 14.50
N HIS A 139 6.83 -6.73 13.30
CA HIS A 139 7.02 -5.79 12.19
C HIS A 139 5.69 -5.20 11.70
N GLU A 140 4.63 -6.01 11.61
CA GLU A 140 3.30 -5.49 11.31
C GLU A 140 2.84 -4.47 12.36
N LEU A 141 2.99 -4.78 13.65
CA LEU A 141 2.62 -3.87 14.73
C LEU A 141 3.40 -2.55 14.66
N TYR A 142 4.70 -2.64 14.32
CA TYR A 142 5.57 -1.49 14.10
C TYR A 142 5.07 -0.61 12.94
N GLU A 143 4.86 -1.18 11.75
CA GLU A 143 4.46 -0.39 10.56
C GLU A 143 3.05 0.22 10.69
N ARG A 144 2.21 -0.34 11.57
CA ARG A 144 0.88 0.21 11.87
C ARG A 144 0.91 1.41 12.83
N ASN A 145 1.89 1.50 13.72
CA ASN A 145 1.79 2.38 14.89
C ASN A 145 3.04 3.20 15.20
N TYR A 146 4.19 2.92 14.56
CA TYR A 146 5.45 3.58 14.87
C TYR A 146 5.36 5.11 14.78
N SER A 147 4.66 5.62 13.77
CA SER A 147 4.51 7.05 13.55
C SER A 147 3.31 7.68 14.28
N GLY A 148 2.59 6.92 15.11
CA GLY A 148 1.38 7.36 15.82
C GLY A 148 0.19 6.43 15.59
N ASN A 149 -0.87 6.61 16.37
CA ASN A 149 -2.10 5.82 16.21
C ASN A 149 -2.84 6.19 14.91
N HIS A 150 -3.72 5.29 14.46
CA HIS A 150 -4.42 5.39 13.17
C HIS A 150 -5.34 6.62 13.01
N GLU A 151 -5.70 7.29 14.09
CA GLU A 151 -6.50 8.53 14.06
C GLU A 151 -5.59 9.75 13.96
N ASN A 152 -4.56 9.81 14.81
CA ASN A 152 -3.67 10.95 14.87
C ASN A 152 -2.90 11.16 13.57
N VAL A 153 -2.41 10.10 12.92
CA VAL A 153 -1.69 10.25 11.62
C VAL A 153 -2.58 10.84 10.52
N LYS A 154 -3.91 10.67 10.62
CA LYS A 154 -4.89 11.28 9.69
C LYS A 154 -5.24 12.70 10.12
N ARG A 155 -5.45 12.91 11.42
CA ARG A 155 -5.77 14.23 11.99
C ARG A 155 -4.64 15.23 11.74
N GLU A 156 -3.39 14.80 11.84
CA GLU A 156 -2.22 15.65 11.62
C GLU A 156 -2.11 16.18 10.18
N LEU A 157 -2.60 15.44 9.17
CA LEU A 157 -2.72 15.95 7.80
C LEU A 157 -3.66 17.16 7.74
N LEU A 158 -4.84 17.05 8.36
CA LEU A 158 -5.81 18.15 8.41
C LEU A 158 -5.26 19.35 9.19
N LEU A 159 -4.60 19.08 10.33
CA LEU A 159 -3.98 20.15 11.12
C LEU A 159 -2.88 20.87 10.34
N ALA A 160 -2.03 20.13 9.61
CA ALA A 160 -1.00 20.73 8.77
C ALA A 160 -1.63 21.58 7.65
N ALA A 161 -2.66 21.08 6.96
CA ALA A 161 -3.35 21.82 5.90
C ALA A 161 -4.02 23.10 6.42
N ASN A 162 -4.63 23.07 7.60
CA ASN A 162 -5.19 24.27 8.24
C ASN A 162 -4.09 25.27 8.62
N ASN A 163 -3.01 24.81 9.24
CA ASN A 163 -1.92 25.68 9.70
C ASN A 163 -1.11 26.30 8.55
N ARG A 164 -1.11 25.66 7.38
CA ARG A 164 -0.37 26.10 6.19
C ARG A 164 -1.23 26.84 5.16
N GLY A 165 -2.53 27.01 5.43
CA GLY A 165 -3.44 27.75 4.55
C GLY A 165 -4.00 26.96 3.36
N SER A 166 -3.45 25.79 3.01
CA SER A 166 -3.97 24.98 1.89
C SER A 166 -5.41 24.51 2.08
N ALA A 167 -5.84 24.29 3.33
CA ALA A 167 -7.24 24.01 3.62
C ALA A 167 -8.15 25.21 3.31
N ALA A 168 -7.69 26.44 3.56
CA ALA A 168 -8.42 27.65 3.22
C ALA A 168 -8.46 27.87 1.69
N GLU A 169 -7.35 27.60 0.99
CA GLU A 169 -7.31 27.66 -0.49
C GLU A 169 -8.31 26.69 -1.12
N MET A 170 -8.34 25.43 -0.68
CA MET A 170 -9.30 24.44 -1.18
C MET A 170 -10.75 24.85 -0.91
N ARG A 171 -11.04 25.45 0.25
CA ARG A 171 -12.38 25.97 0.56
C ARG A 171 -12.72 27.19 -0.29
N GLY A 172 -11.80 28.13 -0.45
CA GLY A 172 -11.99 29.31 -1.30
C GLY A 172 -12.26 28.94 -2.75
N PHE A 173 -11.61 27.88 -3.27
CA PHE A 173 -11.91 27.38 -4.61
C PHE A 173 -13.33 26.83 -4.73
N ALA A 174 -13.81 26.11 -3.71
CA ALA A 174 -15.21 25.66 -3.66
C ALA A 174 -16.20 26.83 -3.51
N GLU A 175 -15.86 27.84 -2.71
CA GLU A 175 -16.65 29.06 -2.56
C GLU A 175 -16.76 29.83 -3.87
N GLN A 176 -15.67 29.92 -4.64
CA GLN A 176 -15.69 30.53 -5.97
C GLN A 176 -16.71 29.82 -6.87
N PHE A 177 -16.66 28.49 -6.97
CA PHE A 177 -17.63 27.73 -7.75
C PHE A 177 -19.08 27.96 -7.28
N MET A 178 -19.31 27.92 -5.96
CA MET A 178 -20.65 28.15 -5.41
C MET A 178 -21.15 29.59 -5.60
N SER A 179 -20.26 30.56 -5.81
CA SER A 179 -20.66 31.95 -6.07
C SER A 179 -21.23 32.17 -7.48
N GLU A 180 -21.05 31.21 -8.38
CA GLU A 180 -21.51 31.30 -9.78
C GLU A 180 -23.01 31.01 -9.94
N TYR A 181 -23.70 30.60 -8.87
CA TYR A 181 -25.15 30.36 -8.89
C TYR A 181 -25.82 30.67 -7.56
N ASP A 182 -27.12 30.93 -7.61
CA ASP A 182 -27.99 31.07 -6.44
C ASP A 182 -29.37 30.42 -6.69
N LEU A 183 -30.39 30.78 -5.89
CA LEU A 183 -31.75 30.25 -6.04
C LEU A 183 -32.45 30.71 -7.33
N ASP A 184 -31.98 31.80 -7.94
CA ASP A 184 -32.57 32.42 -9.12
C ASP A 184 -31.87 31.98 -10.42
N GLY A 185 -30.74 31.27 -10.32
CA GLY A 185 -30.03 30.64 -11.45
C GLY A 185 -28.54 30.94 -11.46
N TRP A 186 -27.94 30.97 -12.65
CA TRP A 186 -26.53 31.36 -12.81
C TRP A 186 -26.35 32.87 -12.61
N THR A 187 -25.31 33.27 -11.88
CA THR A 187 -24.93 34.67 -11.63
C THR A 187 -23.83 35.16 -12.58
N VAL A 188 -23.17 34.24 -13.27
CA VAL A 188 -22.12 34.52 -14.27
C VAL A 188 -22.71 34.72 -15.68
N PRO A 189 -22.13 35.62 -16.50
CA PRO A 189 -22.73 36.04 -17.77
C PRO A 189 -22.58 35.04 -18.92
N ASP A 190 -21.71 34.04 -18.79
CA ASP A 190 -21.37 33.05 -19.80
C ASP A 190 -22.20 31.76 -19.71
N MET A 191 -23.10 31.66 -18.72
CA MET A 191 -23.98 30.51 -18.51
C MET A 191 -25.44 30.84 -18.85
N ILE A 192 -26.16 29.87 -19.41
CA ILE A 192 -27.58 30.02 -19.78
C ILE A 192 -28.44 29.37 -18.69
N SER A 193 -29.30 30.16 -18.04
CA SER A 193 -30.28 29.68 -17.06
C SER A 193 -31.44 28.95 -17.74
N GLY A 194 -32.02 27.94 -17.07
CA GLY A 194 -33.03 27.03 -17.66
C GLY A 194 -34.47 27.57 -17.72
N ALA A 195 -34.66 28.88 -17.66
CA ALA A 195 -35.99 29.50 -17.59
C ALA A 195 -36.90 29.16 -18.80
N ASP A 196 -36.30 28.84 -19.94
CA ASP A 196 -36.96 28.43 -21.18
C ASP A 196 -37.42 26.96 -21.19
N VAL A 197 -36.88 26.12 -20.28
CA VAL A 197 -37.18 24.68 -20.18
C VAL A 197 -37.88 24.27 -18.89
N TYR A 198 -38.05 25.16 -17.91
CA TYR A 198 -38.75 24.84 -16.67
C TYR A 198 -40.26 24.60 -16.90
N ALA A 199 -40.76 23.46 -16.41
CA ALA A 199 -42.17 23.06 -16.51
C ALA A 199 -43.07 23.68 -15.41
N TYR A 200 -42.47 24.21 -14.34
CA TYR A 200 -43.16 24.82 -13.19
C TYR A 200 -42.49 26.15 -12.83
N GLY A 201 -43.24 27.11 -12.27
CA GLY A 201 -42.70 28.41 -11.83
C GLY A 201 -42.71 29.53 -12.89
N LYS A 202 -43.65 29.50 -13.84
CA LYS A 202 -43.95 30.62 -14.74
C LYS A 202 -44.87 31.65 -14.09
#